data_AF-A0A5J4U375-F1
#
_entry.id   AF-A0A5J4U375-F1
#
_cell.length_a   1.000
_cell.length_b   1.000
_cell.length_c   1.000
_cell.angle_alpha   90.00
_cell.angle_beta   90.00
_cell.angle_gamma   90.00
#
_symmetry.space_group_name_H-M   'P 1'
#
loop_
_entity.id
_entity.type
_entity.pdbx_description
1 polymer ?
#
loop_
_entity_poly.entity_id
_entity_poly.type
_entity_poly.pdbx_seq_one_letter_code
_entity_poly.pdbx_strand_id
1 'polypeptide(L)'
;MDQYVHLQRIDSIKYEAILEDHFRKGLDFIATYDDMKKQYADLCPEKNTVYNWEKLFLAFGNITYYTQQPGKPKIKGLGKQIEPYIQQNPSISLRRLHEILGNAKETLARAIDEELDMIKVSKRWVPHNLSRQNLNE
;
A
#
# COMPACT_ATOMS: atom_id res chain seq x y z
N MET A 1 10.17 31.48 9.73
CA MET A 1 9.35 30.35 9.23
C MET A 1 10.32 29.19 9.11
N ASP A 2 10.27 28.24 10.03
CA ASP A 2 11.18 27.10 10.02
C ASP A 2 10.83 26.22 8.83
N GLN A 3 11.78 26.10 7.91
CA GLN A 3 11.66 25.28 6.72
C GLN A 3 11.97 23.84 7.13
N TYR A 4 10.92 23.07 7.39
CA TYR A 4 11.05 21.66 7.77
C TYR A 4 11.84 20.88 6.71
N VAL A 5 12.87 20.15 7.15
CA VAL A 5 13.67 19.30 6.28
C VAL A 5 12.86 18.05 5.96
N HIS A 6 12.36 17.95 4.73
CA HIS A 6 11.70 16.74 4.27
C HIS A 6 12.76 15.73 3.82
N LEU A 7 13.10 14.78 4.69
CA LEU A 7 14.00 13.69 4.35
C LEU A 7 13.35 12.79 3.29
N GLN A 8 14.11 12.39 2.27
CA GLN A 8 13.67 11.33 1.37
C GLN A 8 13.79 9.97 2.07
N ARG A 9 13.06 8.96 1.59
CA ARG A 9 12.99 7.63 2.23
C ARG A 9 14.36 6.99 2.46
N ILE A 10 15.28 7.15 1.49
CA ILE A 10 16.63 6.61 1.58
C ILE A 10 17.42 7.34 2.68
N ASP A 11 17.20 8.64 2.84
CA ASP A 11 17.92 9.43 3.83
C ASP A 11 17.43 9.12 5.25
N SER A 12 16.12 8.89 5.45
CA SER A 12 15.58 8.41 6.74
C SER A 12 16.28 7.13 7.20
N ILE A 13 16.35 6.11 6.31
CA ILE A 13 16.98 4.83 6.64
C ILE A 13 18.47 4.99 6.96
N LYS A 14 19.18 5.85 6.21
CA LYS A 14 20.60 6.14 6.49
C LYS A 14 20.76 6.75 7.88
N TYR A 15 19.94 7.74 8.24
CA TYR A 15 20.02 8.40 9.53
C TYR A 15 19.61 7.49 10.68
N GLU A 16 18.59 6.65 10.49
CA GLU A 16 18.20 5.60 11.46
C GLU A 16 19.37 4.65 11.71
N ALA A 17 20.05 4.16 10.67
CA ALA A 17 21.19 3.25 10.81
C ALA A 17 22.37 3.89 11.57
N ILE A 18 22.67 5.17 11.28
CA ILE A 18 23.71 5.92 11.99
C ILE A 18 23.33 6.09 13.46
N LEU A 19 22.09 6.47 13.74
CA LEU A 19 21.60 6.65 15.10
C LEU A 19 21.63 5.35 15.90
N GLU A 20 21.29 4.24 15.26
CA GLU A 20 21.34 2.93 15.88
C GLU A 20 22.77 2.56 16.29
N ASP A 21 23.77 2.84 15.45
CA ASP A 21 25.18 2.64 15.79
C ASP A 21 25.61 3.52 16.99
N HIS A 22 25.18 4.78 17.04
CA HIS A 22 25.48 5.68 18.17
C HIS A 22 24.83 5.21 19.48
N PHE A 23 23.56 4.78 19.43
CA PHE A 23 22.88 4.25 20.61
C PHE A 23 23.49 2.92 21.08
N ARG A 24 23.94 2.06 20.16
CA ARG A 24 24.68 0.83 20.51
C ARG A 24 26.03 1.13 21.16
N LYS A 25 26.67 2.25 20.82
CA LYS A 25 27.88 2.77 21.49
C LYS A 25 27.59 3.38 22.87
N GLY A 26 26.33 3.48 23.27
CA GLY A 26 25.91 4.02 24.57
C GLY A 26 25.87 5.55 24.63
N LEU A 27 25.78 6.22 23.48
CA LEU A 27 25.63 7.66 23.41
C LEU A 27 24.18 8.08 23.68
N ASP A 28 24.01 9.14 24.46
CA ASP A 28 22.71 9.78 24.72
C ASP A 28 22.22 10.57 23.49
N PHE A 29 20.91 10.79 23.37
CA PHE A 29 20.33 11.50 22.23
C PHE A 29 20.90 12.91 22.02
N ILE A 30 21.32 13.61 23.09
CA ILE A 30 21.90 14.96 22.99
C ILE A 30 23.27 14.89 22.29
N ALA A 31 24.16 14.05 22.80
CA ALA A 31 25.50 13.86 22.24
C ALA A 31 25.41 13.37 20.78
N THR A 32 24.45 12.48 20.52
CA THR A 32 24.21 11.94 19.18
C THR A 32 23.70 13.01 18.22
N TYR A 33 22.76 13.86 18.64
CA TYR A 33 22.27 14.98 17.83
C TYR A 33 23.37 15.99 17.52
N ASP A 34 24.21 16.34 18.50
CA ASP A 34 25.30 17.30 18.31
C ASP A 34 26.35 16.79 17.31
N ASP A 35 26.69 15.48 17.38
CA ASP A 35 27.60 14.86 16.42
C ASP A 35 27.01 14.82 15.00
N MET A 36 25.73 14.42 14.87
CA MET A 36 25.03 14.43 13.60
C MET A 36 24.87 15.84 13.02
N LYS A 37 24.56 16.84 13.84
CA LYS A 37 24.43 18.23 13.39
C LYS A 37 25.77 18.78 12.89
N LYS A 38 26.88 18.38 13.52
CA LYS A 38 28.23 18.73 13.07
C LYS A 38 28.58 18.08 11.73
N GLN A 39 28.20 16.81 11.52
CA GLN A 39 28.53 16.08 10.30
C GLN A 39 27.63 16.43 9.11
N TYR A 40 26.32 16.56 9.34
CA TYR A 40 25.31 16.68 8.29
C TYR A 40 24.67 18.08 8.20
N ALA A 41 25.04 19.01 9.08
CA ALA A 41 24.55 20.38 9.10
C ALA A 41 23.01 20.45 8.99
N ASP A 42 22.47 21.03 7.93
CA ASP A 42 21.03 21.25 7.76
C ASP A 42 20.27 20.02 7.25
N LEU A 43 20.98 18.95 6.90
CA LEU A 43 20.35 17.67 6.57
C LEU A 43 20.11 16.79 7.80
N CYS A 44 20.60 17.21 8.97
CA CYS A 44 20.41 16.49 10.22
C CYS A 44 18.92 16.45 10.62
N PRO A 45 18.38 15.28 11.04
CA PRO A 45 17.05 15.19 11.63
C PRO A 45 16.90 16.15 12.82
N GLU A 46 15.67 16.58 13.07
CA GLU A 46 15.38 17.42 14.24
C GLU A 46 15.69 16.69 15.55
N LYS A 47 16.06 17.46 16.58
CA LYS A 47 16.39 16.93 17.91
C LYS A 47 15.27 16.07 18.50
N ASN A 48 14.01 16.47 18.28
CA ASN A 48 12.84 15.69 18.72
C ASN A 48 12.73 14.34 18.00
N THR A 49 13.11 14.28 16.71
CA THR A 49 13.14 13.03 15.94
C THR A 49 14.17 12.07 16.52
N VAL A 50 15.37 12.57 16.83
CA VAL A 50 16.44 11.76 17.46
C VAL A 50 16.00 11.23 18.83
N TYR A 51 15.38 12.08 19.65
CA TYR A 51 14.82 11.67 20.95
C TYR A 51 13.73 10.59 20.84
N ASN A 52 12.84 10.72 19.85
CA ASN A 52 11.82 9.70 19.61
C ASN A 52 12.43 8.36 19.17
N TRP A 53 13.49 8.40 18.35
CA TRP A 53 14.20 7.20 17.95
C TRP A 53 14.98 6.55 19.10
N GLU A 54 15.58 7.33 20.00
CA GLU A 54 16.18 6.78 21.22
C GLU A 54 15.15 6.02 22.06
N LYS A 55 13.94 6.59 22.26
CA LYS A 55 12.85 5.88 22.94
C LYS A 55 12.47 4.58 22.26
N LEU A 56 12.37 4.58 20.94
CA LEU A 56 12.08 3.38 20.16
C LEU A 56 13.19 2.34 20.29
N PHE A 57 14.45 2.79 20.27
CA PHE A 57 15.63 1.94 20.48
C PHE A 57 15.61 1.29 21.86
N LEU A 58 15.33 2.06 22.92
CA LEU A 58 15.22 1.53 24.28
C LEU A 58 14.06 0.54 24.45
N ALA A 59 12.96 0.73 23.70
CA ALA A 59 11.79 -0.14 23.78
C ALA A 59 11.93 -1.44 22.96
N PHE A 60 12.50 -1.37 21.75
CA PHE A 60 12.50 -2.47 20.78
C PHE A 60 13.90 -3.00 20.43
N GLY A 61 14.96 -2.33 20.88
CA GLY A 61 16.36 -2.71 20.64
C GLY A 61 16.91 -2.34 19.26
N ASN A 62 16.05 -2.12 18.27
CA ASN A 62 16.42 -1.73 16.90
C ASN A 62 15.47 -0.62 16.40
N ILE A 63 16.00 0.30 15.59
CA ILE A 63 15.21 1.39 15.00
C ILE A 63 15.16 1.32 13.48
N THR A 64 16.14 0.68 12.85
CA THR A 64 16.20 0.57 11.40
C THR A 64 15.26 -0.55 10.93
N TYR A 65 14.17 -0.19 10.26
CA TYR A 65 13.27 -1.17 9.66
C TYR A 65 12.84 -0.79 8.25
N TYR A 66 12.80 -1.77 7.36
CA TYR A 66 12.15 -1.60 6.07
C TYR A 66 10.63 -1.68 6.25
N THR A 67 9.99 -0.55 6.60
CA THR A 67 8.53 -0.48 6.52
C THR A 67 8.10 -0.16 5.09
N GLN A 68 7.21 -0.99 4.56
CA GLN A 68 6.37 -0.56 3.46
C GLN A 68 5.37 0.44 4.03
N GLN A 69 5.38 1.67 3.49
CA GLN A 69 4.39 2.67 3.87
C GLN A 69 3.00 2.09 3.61
N PRO A 70 2.10 2.07 4.61
CA PRO A 70 0.76 1.57 4.40
C PRO A 70 0.09 2.43 3.33
N GLY A 71 -0.32 1.79 2.23
CA GLY A 71 -1.13 2.44 1.21
C GLY A 71 -2.52 2.81 1.74
N LYS A 72 -3.33 3.44 0.89
CA LYS A 72 -4.74 3.70 1.20
C LYS A 72 -5.43 2.40 1.68
N PRO A 73 -6.19 2.42 2.78
CA PRO A 73 -6.90 1.25 3.26
C PRO A 73 -7.78 0.63 2.16
N LYS A 74 -7.69 -0.70 2.01
CA LYS A 74 -8.51 -1.44 1.07
C LYS A 74 -9.93 -1.56 1.62
N ILE A 75 -10.93 -1.29 0.79
CA ILE A 75 -12.34 -1.54 1.12
C ILE A 75 -12.54 -3.05 1.03
N LYS A 76 -12.71 -3.70 2.18
CA LYS A 76 -12.92 -5.15 2.27
C LYS A 76 -14.40 -5.51 2.21
N GLY A 77 -14.72 -6.66 1.64
CA GLY A 77 -16.08 -7.23 1.62
C GLY A 77 -16.94 -6.74 0.47
N LEU A 78 -16.35 -6.02 -0.48
CA LEU A 78 -17.03 -5.55 -1.68
C LEU A 78 -17.30 -6.71 -2.64
N GLY A 79 -16.46 -7.76 -2.64
CA GLY A 79 -16.64 -8.96 -3.45
C GLY A 79 -17.99 -9.62 -3.22
N LYS A 80 -18.43 -9.76 -1.97
CA LYS A 80 -19.75 -10.32 -1.62
C LYS A 80 -20.93 -9.54 -2.22
N GLN A 81 -20.75 -8.24 -2.43
CA GLN A 81 -21.78 -7.40 -3.06
C GLN A 81 -21.75 -7.53 -4.58
N ILE A 82 -20.57 -7.74 -5.18
CA ILE A 82 -20.40 -7.85 -6.63
C ILE A 82 -20.81 -9.25 -7.14
N GLU A 83 -20.51 -10.31 -6.38
CA GLU A 83 -20.66 -11.71 -6.79
C GLU A 83 -22.05 -12.05 -7.37
N PRO A 84 -23.19 -11.66 -6.75
CA PRO A 84 -24.52 -11.98 -7.29
C PRO A 84 -24.75 -11.39 -8.69
N TYR A 85 -24.21 -10.19 -8.96
CA TYR A 85 -24.36 -9.54 -10.26
C TYR A 85 -23.54 -10.22 -11.35
N ILE A 86 -22.36 -10.74 -10.99
CA ILE A 86 -21.52 -11.52 -11.92
C ILE A 86 -22.16 -12.88 -12.20
N GLN A 87 -22.70 -13.56 -11.17
CA GLN A 87 -23.39 -14.84 -11.35
C GLN A 87 -24.62 -14.71 -12.26
N GLN A 88 -25.38 -13.62 -12.11
CA GLN A 88 -26.54 -13.35 -12.97
C GLN A 88 -26.14 -12.98 -14.41
N ASN A 89 -25.07 -12.21 -14.59
CA ASN A 89 -24.56 -11.83 -15.90
C ASN A 89 -23.02 -11.85 -15.90
N PRO A 90 -22.41 -12.98 -16.33
CA PRO A 90 -20.95 -13.13 -16.34
C PRO A 90 -20.21 -12.14 -17.26
N SER A 91 -20.94 -11.42 -18.12
CA SER A 91 -20.38 -10.41 -19.03
C SER A 91 -20.65 -8.98 -18.59
N ILE A 92 -21.07 -8.76 -17.34
CA ILE A 92 -21.37 -7.43 -16.82
C ILE A 92 -20.13 -6.52 -16.86
N SER A 93 -20.31 -5.26 -17.26
CA SER A 93 -19.21 -4.30 -17.33
C SER A 93 -18.95 -3.63 -15.98
N LEU A 94 -17.70 -3.24 -15.74
CA LEU A 94 -17.33 -2.43 -14.56
C LEU A 94 -18.09 -1.10 -14.49
N ARG A 95 -18.42 -0.51 -15.65
CA ARG A 95 -19.26 0.69 -15.71
C ARG A 95 -20.66 0.41 -15.16
N ARG A 96 -21.26 -0.72 -15.55
CA ARG A 96 -22.59 -1.09 -15.07
C ARG A 96 -22.57 -1.39 -13.57
N LEU A 97 -21.55 -2.09 -13.08
CA LEU A 97 -21.36 -2.33 -11.64
C LEU A 97 -21.18 -1.01 -10.87
N HIS A 98 -20.45 -0.04 -11.42
CA HIS A 98 -20.33 1.29 -10.84
C HIS A 98 -21.69 2.01 -10.75
N GLU A 99 -22.49 1.98 -11.81
CA GLU A 99 -23.83 2.58 -11.83
C GLU A 99 -24.77 1.95 -10.77
N ILE A 100 -24.60 0.66 -10.47
CA ILE A 100 -25.43 -0.07 -9.50
C ILE A 100 -24.93 0.15 -8.06
N LEU A 101 -23.62 0.03 -7.83
CA LEU A 101 -23.01 -0.02 -6.49
C LEU A 101 -22.41 1.32 -6.03
N GLY A 102 -22.27 2.30 -6.93
CA GLY A 102 -21.69 3.62 -6.66
C GLY A 102 -20.17 3.64 -6.43
N ASN A 103 -19.52 2.49 -6.30
CA ASN A 103 -18.08 2.38 -6.06
C ASN A 103 -17.26 2.68 -7.31
N ALA A 104 -16.07 3.27 -7.13
CA ALA A 104 -15.14 3.54 -8.23
C ALA A 104 -14.78 2.25 -9.01
N LYS A 105 -14.60 2.38 -10.32
CA LYS A 105 -14.36 1.23 -11.22
C LYS A 105 -13.09 0.47 -10.85
N GLU A 106 -12.06 1.18 -10.41
CA GLU A 106 -10.77 0.63 -9.98
C GLU A 106 -10.93 -0.18 -8.69
N THR A 107 -11.76 0.29 -7.76
CA THR A 107 -12.09 -0.44 -6.53
C THR A 107 -12.86 -1.71 -6.85
N LEU A 108 -13.85 -1.63 -7.75
CA LEU A 108 -14.62 -2.79 -8.20
C LEU A 108 -13.72 -3.81 -8.90
N ALA A 109 -12.84 -3.38 -9.80
CA ALA A 109 -11.90 -4.25 -10.49
C ALA A 109 -10.96 -4.97 -9.51
N ARG A 110 -10.41 -4.24 -8.53
CA ARG A 110 -9.58 -4.84 -7.47
C ARG A 110 -10.36 -5.82 -6.61
N ALA A 111 -11.61 -5.54 -6.27
CA ALA A 111 -12.41 -6.47 -5.48
C ALA A 111 -12.72 -7.77 -6.25
N ILE A 112 -12.94 -7.69 -7.56
CA ILE A 112 -13.13 -8.88 -8.42
C ILE A 112 -11.85 -9.72 -8.46
N ASP A 113 -10.70 -9.08 -8.62
CA ASP A 113 -9.40 -9.74 -8.68
C ASP A 113 -8.97 -10.31 -7.32
N GLU A 114 -8.94 -9.47 -6.27
CA GLU A 114 -8.36 -9.82 -4.97
C GLU A 114 -9.32 -10.58 -4.04
N GLU A 115 -10.64 -10.35 -4.11
CA GLU A 115 -11.60 -10.99 -3.18
C GLU A 115 -12.38 -12.16 -3.80
N LEU A 116 -12.63 -12.12 -5.12
CA LEU A 116 -13.37 -13.18 -5.82
C LEU A 116 -12.45 -14.12 -6.62
N ASP A 117 -11.17 -13.77 -6.80
CA ASP A 117 -10.20 -14.52 -7.61
C ASP A 117 -10.71 -14.78 -9.04
N MET A 118 -11.40 -13.78 -9.61
CA MET A 118 -12.04 -13.88 -10.92
C MET A 118 -11.28 -13.09 -11.97
N ILE A 119 -11.04 -13.74 -13.12
CA ILE A 119 -10.39 -13.13 -14.28
C ILE A 119 -11.38 -12.87 -15.42
N LYS A 120 -11.09 -11.84 -16.23
CA LYS A 120 -11.85 -11.58 -17.45
C LYS A 120 -11.44 -12.56 -18.54
N VAL A 121 -12.39 -13.34 -19.05
CA VAL A 121 -12.20 -14.25 -20.18
C VAL A 121 -12.95 -13.78 -21.43
N SER A 122 -12.40 -14.07 -22.61
CA SER A 122 -13.09 -13.84 -23.89
C SER A 122 -14.13 -14.92 -24.15
N LYS A 123 -15.26 -14.54 -24.76
CA LYS A 123 -16.26 -15.51 -25.23
C LYS A 123 -15.71 -16.29 -26.42
N ARG A 124 -16.04 -17.58 -26.50
CA ARG A 124 -15.78 -18.42 -27.67
C ARG A 124 -16.80 -18.09 -28.76
N TRP A 125 -16.32 -17.94 -29.99
CA TRP A 125 -17.21 -17.82 -31.15
C TRP A 125 -17.87 -19.17 -31.44
N VAL A 126 -19.18 -19.15 -31.69
CA VAL A 126 -19.98 -20.33 -32.04
C VAL A 126 -20.55 -20.09 -33.44
N PRO A 127 -20.32 -21.00 -34.42
CA PRO A 127 -20.68 -20.75 -35.81
C PRO A 127 -22.17 -20.55 -36.06
N HIS A 128 -22.99 -21.33 -35.38
CA HIS A 128 -24.43 -21.31 -35.56
C HIS A 128 -25.13 -21.49 -34.21
N ASN A 129 -26.25 -20.79 -34.04
CA ASN A 129 -27.14 -21.05 -32.91
C ASN A 129 -27.94 -22.31 -33.20
N LEU A 130 -27.78 -23.33 -32.36
CA LEU A 130 -28.58 -24.53 -32.47
C LEU A 130 -30.02 -24.22 -32.05
N SER A 131 -30.96 -24.54 -32.94
CA SER A 131 -32.40 -24.44 -32.70
C SER A 131 -33.06 -25.79 -33.00
N ARG A 132 -34.31 -25.99 -32.56
CA ARG A 132 -35.07 -27.22 -32.87
C ARG A 132 -35.25 -27.46 -34.36
N GLN A 133 -35.16 -26.42 -35.20
CA GLN A 133 -35.32 -26.53 -36.64
C GLN A 133 -34.09 -27.14 -37.31
N ASN A 134 -32.89 -26.95 -36.74
CA ASN A 134 -31.62 -27.36 -37.36
C ASN A 134 -31.07 -28.67 -36.78
N LEU A 135 -31.91 -29.41 -36.03
CA LEU A 135 -31.56 -30.68 -35.38
C LEU A 135 -31.98 -31.92 -36.19
N ASN A 136 -32.86 -31.75 -37.19
CA ASN A 136 -33.53 -32.85 -37.91
C ASN A 136 -33.26 -32.85 -39.43
N GLU A 137 -32.24 -32.12 -39.90
CA GLU A 137 -31.69 -32.25 -41.26
C GLU A 137 -30.44 -33.14 -41.22
#